data_AF-A0A166BKS8-F1
#
_entry.id   AF-A0A166BKS8-F1
#
_cell.length_a   1.000
_cell.length_b   1.000
_cell.length_c   1.000
_cell.angle_alpha   90.00
_cell.angle_beta   90.00
_cell.angle_gamma   90.00
#
_symmetry.space_group_name_H-M   'P 1'
#
loop_
_entity.id
_entity.type
_entity.pdbx_description
1 polymer ?
#
loop_
_entity_poly.entity_id
_entity_poly.type
_entity_poly.pdbx_seq_one_letter_code
_entity_poly.pdbx_strand_id
1 'polypeptide(L)'
;MKSLSLAVLLLIASSSLTSAGMNANLNSAIANMCEKLKTCAFQQMGINASSKQTPTATAINNSVNQACALIKADFTSAATTNTQKRKAIACVSSVTKKTCSELSQPNAPSPSACKGFQSFKRAK
;
A
#
# COMPACT_ATOMS: atom_id res chain seq x y z
N MET A 1 27.19 -22.67 52.89
CA MET A 1 27.04 -22.57 51.42
C MET A 1 26.20 -21.34 51.14
N LYS A 2 26.81 -20.39 50.42
CA LYS A 2 26.34 -19.03 50.17
C LYS A 2 25.40 -19.02 48.95
N SER A 3 24.39 -18.14 49.04
CA SER A 3 23.75 -17.38 47.95
C SER A 3 23.12 -18.12 46.77
N LEU A 4 21.85 -17.80 46.49
CA LEU A 4 21.36 -17.24 45.20
C LEU A 4 19.87 -17.59 45.02
N SER A 5 19.00 -16.74 45.54
CA SER A 5 17.57 -16.72 45.18
C SER A 5 17.20 -15.27 44.89
N LEU A 6 17.67 -14.75 43.76
CA LEU A 6 17.39 -13.41 43.26
C LEU A 6 17.37 -13.49 41.73
N ALA A 7 16.28 -14.03 41.19
CA ALA A 7 16.06 -14.07 39.74
C ALA A 7 14.55 -14.06 39.43
N VAL A 8 13.79 -13.15 40.03
CA VAL A 8 12.41 -12.87 39.63
C VAL A 8 12.21 -11.37 39.65
N LEU A 9 12.75 -10.66 38.66
CA LEU A 9 12.47 -9.24 38.41
C LEU A 9 13.10 -8.83 37.06
N LEU A 10 12.58 -9.36 35.95
CA LEU A 10 13.01 -8.93 34.60
C LEU A 10 12.00 -9.28 33.47
N LEU A 11 10.69 -9.18 33.74
CA LEU A 11 9.64 -9.49 32.75
C LEU A 11 8.83 -8.27 32.27
N ILE A 12 9.31 -7.05 32.48
CA ILE A 12 8.55 -5.83 32.14
C ILE A 12 9.37 -4.88 31.25
N ALA A 13 9.79 -5.32 30.06
CA ALA A 13 10.34 -4.38 29.06
C ALA A 13 10.40 -4.98 27.64
N SER A 14 9.26 -5.34 27.03
CA SER A 14 9.28 -5.78 25.62
C SER A 14 7.97 -5.50 24.87
N SER A 15 7.41 -4.29 24.97
CA SER A 15 6.13 -3.98 24.32
C SER A 15 6.17 -2.80 23.34
N SER A 16 7.34 -2.30 22.93
CA SER A 16 7.44 -1.08 22.10
C SER A 16 7.99 -1.28 20.67
N LEU A 17 8.28 -2.51 20.24
CA LEU A 17 8.89 -2.76 18.91
C LEU A 17 7.91 -2.91 17.73
N THR A 18 6.59 -2.87 17.93
CA THR A 18 5.64 -3.20 16.86
C THR A 18 5.23 -2.03 15.95
N SER A 19 5.64 -0.80 16.23
CA SER A 19 5.18 0.40 15.48
C SER A 19 6.00 0.69 14.22
N ALA A 20 7.32 0.47 14.23
CA ALA A 20 8.20 0.74 13.09
C ALA A 20 7.93 -0.20 11.90
N GLY A 21 7.74 -1.50 12.17
CA GLY A 21 7.48 -2.50 11.12
C GLY A 21 6.17 -2.25 10.35
N MET A 22 5.17 -1.66 11.00
CA MET A 22 3.87 -1.39 10.39
C MET A 22 3.91 -0.30 9.31
N ASN A 23 4.73 0.74 9.50
CA ASN A 23 4.94 1.77 8.48
C ASN A 23 5.66 1.21 7.26
N ALA A 24 6.70 0.39 7.47
CA ALA A 24 7.42 -0.27 6.38
C ALA A 24 6.48 -1.19 5.57
N ASN A 25 5.65 -1.99 6.26
CA ASN A 25 4.68 -2.86 5.62
C ASN A 25 3.64 -2.09 4.80
N LEU A 26 3.12 -0.99 5.32
CA LEU A 26 2.18 -0.14 4.58
C LEU A 26 2.85 0.48 3.34
N ASN A 27 4.06 1.03 3.48
CA ASN A 27 4.80 1.61 2.36
C ASN A 27 5.08 0.57 1.26
N SER A 28 5.48 -0.64 1.64
CA SER A 28 5.71 -1.76 0.71
C SER A 28 4.42 -2.16 -0.01
N ALA A 29 3.31 -2.27 0.73
CA ALA A 29 2.02 -2.62 0.16
C ALA A 29 1.52 -1.57 -0.85
N ILE A 30 1.71 -0.28 -0.56
CA ILE A 30 1.41 0.83 -1.48
C ILE A 30 2.31 0.74 -2.72
N ALA A 31 3.62 0.53 -2.55
CA ALA A 31 4.56 0.41 -3.67
C ALA A 31 4.17 -0.75 -4.61
N ASN A 32 3.81 -1.91 -4.07
CA ASN A 32 3.35 -3.06 -4.87
C ASN A 32 2.07 -2.76 -5.66
N MET A 33 1.11 -2.06 -5.04
CA MET A 33 -0.11 -1.63 -5.73
C MET A 33 0.22 -0.64 -6.86
N CYS A 34 1.13 0.30 -6.61
CA CYS A 34 1.58 1.27 -7.61
C CYS A 34 2.24 0.62 -8.82
N GLU A 35 3.13 -0.35 -8.58
CA GLU A 35 3.74 -1.15 -9.65
C GLU A 35 2.69 -1.94 -10.44
N LYS A 36 1.67 -2.48 -9.76
CA LYS A 36 0.54 -3.17 -10.39
C LYS A 36 -0.24 -2.22 -11.31
N LEU A 37 -0.61 -1.03 -10.83
CA LEU A 37 -1.34 -0.03 -11.62
C LEU A 37 -0.53 0.41 -12.84
N LYS A 38 0.78 0.63 -12.67
CA LYS A 38 1.69 0.96 -13.78
C LYS A 38 1.73 -0.16 -14.83
N THR A 39 1.88 -1.40 -14.37
CA THR A 39 1.90 -2.58 -15.25
C THR A 39 0.58 -2.69 -16.04
N CYS A 40 -0.56 -2.48 -15.38
CA CYS A 40 -1.86 -2.50 -16.03
C CYS A 40 -2.05 -1.36 -17.02
N ALA A 41 -1.57 -0.16 -16.71
CA ALA A 41 -1.61 0.98 -17.63
C ALA A 41 -0.78 0.72 -18.90
N PHE A 42 0.43 0.13 -18.75
CA PHE A 42 1.23 -0.27 -19.91
C PHE A 42 0.55 -1.36 -20.74
N GLN A 43 -0.03 -2.37 -20.08
CA GLN A 43 -0.75 -3.44 -20.78
C GLN A 43 -1.94 -2.91 -21.60
N GLN A 44 -2.73 -2.01 -21.01
CA GLN A 44 -3.88 -1.38 -21.68
C GLN A 44 -3.48 -0.57 -22.92
N MET A 45 -2.28 0.02 -22.88
CA MET A 45 -1.74 0.85 -23.96
C MET A 45 -0.91 0.04 -24.97
N GLY A 46 -0.84 -1.29 -24.83
CA GLY A 46 -0.03 -2.15 -25.70
C GLY A 46 1.49 -1.93 -25.56
N ILE A 47 1.94 -1.30 -24.47
CA ILE A 47 3.36 -0.99 -24.23
C ILE A 47 4.01 -2.22 -23.60
N ASN A 48 4.92 -2.85 -24.35
CA ASN A 48 5.72 -3.97 -23.86
C ASN A 48 7.07 -3.51 -23.29
N ALA A 49 7.88 -4.45 -22.79
CA ALA A 49 9.17 -4.16 -22.19
C ALA A 49 10.14 -3.41 -23.11
N SER A 50 10.07 -3.66 -24.42
CA SER A 50 10.90 -3.02 -25.46
C SER A 50 10.47 -1.59 -25.77
N SER A 51 9.22 -1.21 -25.45
CA SER A 51 8.64 0.11 -25.74
C SER A 51 8.68 1.06 -24.53
N LYS A 52 9.37 0.68 -23.44
CA LYS A 52 9.43 1.45 -22.19
C LYS A 52 10.18 2.78 -22.29
N GLN A 53 10.97 3.00 -23.34
CA GLN A 53 11.69 4.25 -23.60
C GLN A 53 10.91 5.25 -24.47
N THR A 54 9.66 4.95 -24.81
CA THR A 54 8.82 5.87 -25.60
C THR A 54 8.34 7.05 -24.74
N PRO A 55 8.11 8.23 -25.35
CA PRO A 55 7.48 9.36 -24.65
C PRO A 55 6.15 8.98 -23.97
N THR A 56 5.37 8.09 -24.60
CA THR A 56 4.12 7.54 -24.06
C THR A 56 4.34 6.75 -22.78
N ALA A 57 5.33 5.85 -22.75
CA ALA A 57 5.67 5.09 -21.55
C ALA A 57 6.11 6.00 -20.39
N THR A 58 6.90 7.03 -20.69
CA THR A 58 7.30 8.04 -19.70
C THR A 58 6.10 8.81 -19.15
N ALA A 59 5.19 9.26 -20.01
CA ALA A 59 3.98 9.97 -19.58
C ALA A 59 3.08 9.11 -18.68
N ILE A 60 2.89 7.83 -19.02
CA ILE A 60 2.14 6.88 -18.18
C ILE A 60 2.84 6.67 -16.84
N ASN A 61 4.16 6.44 -16.84
CA ASN A 61 4.93 6.27 -15.61
C ASN A 61 4.78 7.50 -14.69
N ASN A 62 4.91 8.70 -15.24
CA ASN A 62 4.75 9.94 -14.49
C ASN A 62 3.32 10.10 -13.94
N SER A 63 2.31 9.79 -14.75
CA SER A 63 0.91 9.87 -14.34
C SER A 63 0.59 8.91 -13.19
N VAL A 64 1.05 7.66 -13.29
CA VAL A 64 0.86 6.66 -12.24
C VAL A 64 1.65 7.02 -10.98
N ASN A 65 2.88 7.52 -11.11
CA ASN A 65 3.67 7.97 -9.97
C ASN A 65 3.02 9.14 -9.22
N GLN A 66 2.41 10.09 -9.94
CA GLN A 66 1.66 11.18 -9.32
C GLN A 66 0.43 10.66 -8.57
N ALA A 67 -0.37 9.78 -9.19
CA ALA A 67 -1.51 9.15 -8.53
C ALA A 67 -1.07 8.38 -7.27
N CYS A 68 0.05 7.67 -7.36
CA CYS A 68 0.63 6.95 -6.23
C CYS A 68 1.13 7.82 -5.11
N ALA A 69 1.70 8.99 -5.42
CA ALA A 69 2.07 9.97 -4.41
C ALA A 69 0.84 10.47 -3.64
N LEU A 70 -0.27 10.74 -4.34
CA LEU A 70 -1.54 11.14 -3.72
C LEU A 70 -2.11 10.04 -2.82
N ILE A 71 -2.12 8.80 -3.31
CA ILE A 71 -2.59 7.65 -2.52
C ILE A 71 -1.74 7.46 -1.26
N LYS A 72 -0.41 7.56 -1.40
CA LYS A 72 0.50 7.47 -0.27
C LYS A 72 0.24 8.57 0.76
N ALA A 73 -0.02 9.80 0.31
CA ALA A 73 -0.33 10.92 1.19
C ALA A 73 -1.65 10.69 1.95
N ASP A 74 -2.71 10.24 1.27
CA ASP A 74 -4.01 9.91 1.89
C ASP A 74 -3.84 8.83 2.97
N PHE A 75 -3.15 7.73 2.66
CA PHE A 75 -2.91 6.68 3.65
C PHE A 75 -2.03 7.15 4.81
N THR A 76 -1.01 7.96 4.55
CA THR A 76 -0.13 8.49 5.61
C THR A 76 -0.91 9.42 6.55
N SER A 77 -1.83 10.22 6.01
CA SER A 77 -2.69 11.11 6.78
C SER A 77 -3.79 10.35 7.56
N ALA A 78 -4.43 9.36 6.93
CA ALA A 78 -5.57 8.64 7.51
C ALA A 78 -5.18 7.47 8.43
N ALA A 79 -3.99 6.87 8.23
CA ALA A 79 -3.56 5.68 8.96
C ALA A 79 -2.51 5.97 10.05
N THR A 80 -2.89 6.75 11.06
CA THR A 80 -2.01 7.15 12.16
C THR A 80 -1.78 6.04 13.18
N THR A 81 -2.74 5.13 13.36
CA THR A 81 -2.66 3.98 14.28
C THR A 81 -2.33 2.67 13.59
N ASN A 82 -1.80 1.70 14.34
CA ASN A 82 -1.55 0.35 13.81
C ASN A 82 -2.83 -0.34 13.29
N THR A 83 -3.98 -0.10 13.90
CA THR A 83 -5.25 -0.65 13.39
C THR A 83 -5.62 -0.06 12.04
N GLN A 84 -5.46 1.25 11.85
CA GLN A 84 -5.74 1.89 10.56
C GLN A 84 -4.71 1.48 9.50
N LYS A 85 -3.42 1.35 9.84
CA LYS A 85 -2.38 0.86 8.92
C LYS A 85 -2.69 -0.56 8.42
N ARG A 86 -3.19 -1.46 9.28
CA ARG A 86 -3.65 -2.78 8.86
C ARG A 86 -4.81 -2.71 7.86
N LYS A 87 -5.79 -1.82 8.09
CA LYS A 87 -6.89 -1.58 7.14
C LYS A 87 -6.40 -1.04 5.80
N ALA A 88 -5.45 -0.11 5.84
CA ALA A 88 -4.81 0.44 4.65
C ALA A 88 -4.06 -0.65 3.86
N ILE A 89 -3.27 -1.49 4.53
CA ILE A 89 -2.61 -2.65 3.92
C ILE A 89 -3.63 -3.58 3.27
N ALA A 90 -4.73 -3.89 3.94
CA ALA A 90 -5.78 -4.75 3.40
C ALA A 90 -6.45 -4.14 2.16
N CYS A 91 -6.72 -2.83 2.18
CA CYS A 91 -7.23 -2.09 1.03
C CYS A 91 -6.29 -2.23 -0.18
N VAL A 92 -5.04 -1.78 -0.07
CA VAL A 92 -4.11 -1.79 -1.21
C VAL A 92 -3.80 -3.21 -1.68
N SER A 93 -3.74 -4.18 -0.76
CA SER A 93 -3.56 -5.60 -1.11
C SER A 93 -4.75 -6.16 -1.90
N SER A 94 -5.98 -5.73 -1.59
CA SER A 94 -7.16 -6.13 -2.37
C SER A 94 -7.15 -5.59 -3.79
N VAL A 95 -6.59 -4.39 -3.99
CA VAL A 95 -6.39 -3.78 -5.32
C VAL A 95 -5.30 -4.53 -6.08
N THR A 96 -4.16 -4.82 -5.45
CA THR A 96 -3.03 -5.52 -6.10
C THR A 96 -3.40 -6.91 -6.62
N LYS A 97 -4.33 -7.59 -5.94
CA LYS A 97 -4.82 -8.93 -6.33
C LYS A 97 -5.73 -8.93 -7.57
N LYS A 98 -6.30 -7.79 -7.95
CA LYS A 98 -7.16 -7.70 -9.14
C LYS A 98 -6.33 -7.86 -10.42
N THR A 99 -6.95 -8.42 -11.44
CA THR A 99 -6.42 -8.43 -12.81
C THR A 99 -6.44 -7.02 -13.41
N CYS A 100 -5.65 -6.79 -14.45
CA CYS A 100 -5.63 -5.49 -15.12
C CYS A 100 -6.98 -5.18 -15.79
N SER A 101 -7.68 -6.19 -16.31
CA SER A 101 -9.04 -6.04 -16.84
C SER A 101 -10.05 -5.63 -15.76
N GLU A 102 -9.92 -6.13 -14.53
CA GLU A 102 -10.77 -5.69 -13.41
C GLU A 102 -10.45 -4.28 -12.92
N LEU A 103 -9.17 -3.87 -13.01
CA LEU A 103 -8.72 -2.53 -12.59
C LEU A 103 -9.04 -1.46 -13.64
N SER A 104 -9.17 -1.83 -14.90
CA SER A 104 -9.49 -0.90 -15.99
C SER A 104 -10.97 -0.64 -16.18
N GLN A 105 -11.86 -1.35 -15.49
CA GLN A 105 -13.28 -1.11 -15.65
C GLN A 105 -13.64 0.28 -15.12
N PRO A 106 -14.22 1.17 -15.95
CA PRO A 106 -14.54 2.55 -15.56
C PRO A 106 -15.50 2.59 -14.36
N ASN A 107 -16.26 1.52 -14.13
CA ASN A 107 -17.23 1.39 -13.05
C ASN A 107 -16.90 0.32 -12.00
N ALA A 108 -15.65 -0.13 -11.91
CA ALA A 108 -15.24 -1.06 -10.85
C ALA A 108 -15.56 -0.48 -9.46
N PRO A 109 -16.36 -1.17 -8.62
CA PRO A 109 -16.65 -0.70 -7.27
C PRO A 109 -15.35 -0.63 -6.47
N SER A 110 -15.21 0.43 -5.66
CA SER A 110 -14.10 0.53 -4.71
C SER A 110 -14.13 -0.69 -3.78
N PRO A 111 -13.00 -1.38 -3.54
CA PRO A 111 -12.99 -2.52 -2.65
C PRO A 111 -13.54 -2.15 -1.27
N SER A 112 -14.33 -3.03 -0.66
CA SER A 112 -14.90 -2.81 0.68
C SER A 112 -13.80 -2.53 1.72
N ALA A 113 -12.63 -3.15 1.55
CA ALA A 113 -11.44 -2.94 2.38
C ALA A 113 -10.92 -1.49 2.32
N CYS A 114 -11.23 -0.74 1.26
CA CYS A 114 -10.81 0.65 1.06
C CYS A 114 -11.80 1.69 1.61
N LYS A 115 -12.89 1.24 2.24
CA LYS A 115 -13.89 2.14 2.84
C LYS A 115 -13.22 3.05 3.89
N GLY A 116 -13.34 4.36 3.68
CA GLY A 116 -12.82 5.38 4.58
C GLY A 116 -11.57 6.11 4.08
N PHE A 117 -10.91 5.62 3.03
CA PHE A 117 -9.78 6.30 2.40
C PHE A 117 -10.26 7.15 1.22
N GLN A 118 -9.84 8.43 1.18
CA GLN A 118 -10.35 9.40 0.20
C GLN A 118 -9.91 9.06 -1.22
N SER A 119 -8.69 8.53 -1.40
CA SER A 119 -8.19 8.11 -2.72
C SER A 119 -9.01 6.99 -3.36
N PHE A 120 -9.88 6.32 -2.60
CA PHE A 120 -10.79 5.28 -3.08
C PHE A 120 -12.27 5.68 -2.98
N LYS A 121 -12.58 6.92 -2.59
CA LYS A 121 -13.94 7.43 -2.70
C LYS A 121 -14.21 7.83 -4.14
N ARG A 122 -15.22 7.22 -4.75
CA ARG A 122 -15.82 7.77 -5.97
C ARG A 122 -16.60 9.03 -5.58
N ALA A 123 -16.36 10.14 -6.28
CA ALA A 123 -17.35 11.21 -6.32
C ALA A 123 -18.64 10.60 -6.91
N LYS A 124 -19.76 10.78 -6.20
CA LYS A 124 -21.07 10.39 -6.71
C LYS A 124 -21.48 11.34 -7.83
#